data_AF-A0A7C4N0J7-F1
#
_entry.id   AF-A0A7C4N0J7-F1
#
_cell.length_a   1.000
_cell.length_b   1.000
_cell.length_c   1.000
_cell.angle_alpha   90.00
_cell.angle_beta   90.00
_cell.angle_gamma   90.00
#
_symmetry.space_group_name_H-M   'P 1'
#
loop_
_entity.id
_entity.type
_entity.pdbx_description
1 polymer ?
#
loop_
_entity_poly.entity_id
_entity_poly.type
_entity_poly.pdbx_seq_one_letter_code
_entity_poly.pdbx_strand_id
1 'polypeptide(L)'
;MNGIAPVSFDIDLVIVFTACLLMGSGSTGAAVFAFGQGLLIDILSAGFLGLFALIYVVAFLCLELGSRFFDLRSAQGQFLLVSLVVFLKQIFLVGLLDVFAFEVLLSASLFLWFGASALSSGLIAPVLFGILKTLQLRIAGETKETA
;
A
#
# COMPACT_ATOMS: atom_id res chain seq x y z
N MET A 1 0.91 30.09 -14.14
CA MET A 1 1.71 28.86 -14.00
C MET A 1 1.29 28.20 -12.70
N ASN A 2 0.28 27.33 -12.75
CA ASN A 2 -0.15 26.59 -11.56
C ASN A 2 0.87 25.49 -11.30
N GLY A 3 1.71 25.70 -10.30
CA GLY A 3 2.55 24.66 -9.71
C GLY A 3 1.65 23.69 -8.98
N ILE A 4 0.98 22.80 -9.72
CA ILE A 4 0.53 21.54 -9.15
C ILE A 4 1.83 20.86 -8.72
N ALA A 5 2.01 20.70 -7.42
CA ALA A 5 3.19 20.06 -6.84
C ALA A 5 3.49 18.78 -7.64
N PRO A 6 4.74 18.55 -8.07
CA PRO A 6 5.06 17.35 -8.82
C PRO A 6 4.60 16.18 -7.97
N VAL A 7 3.78 15.28 -8.52
CA VAL A 7 3.36 14.10 -7.79
C VAL A 7 4.64 13.36 -7.39
N SER A 8 4.95 13.45 -6.10
CA SER A 8 6.25 13.11 -5.57
C SER A 8 6.44 11.61 -5.58
N PHE A 9 7.68 11.18 -5.80
CA PHE A 9 8.10 9.84 -5.43
C PHE A 9 7.75 9.59 -3.95
N ASP A 10 7.00 8.54 -3.70
CA ASP A 10 6.60 8.12 -2.36
C ASP A 10 6.69 6.60 -2.23
N ILE A 11 7.07 6.14 -1.05
CA ILE A 11 7.14 4.72 -0.74
C ILE A 11 5.92 4.39 0.09
N ASP A 12 5.00 3.62 -0.48
CA ASP A 12 3.70 3.37 0.15
C ASP A 12 3.81 2.26 1.20
N LEU A 13 4.32 2.65 2.37
CA LEU A 13 4.45 1.76 3.52
C LEU A 13 3.08 1.25 4.00
N VAL A 14 2.01 2.01 3.81
CA VAL A 14 0.66 1.58 4.20
C VAL A 14 0.25 0.35 3.41
N ILE A 15 0.45 0.34 2.08
CA ILE A 15 0.18 -0.85 1.25
C ILE A 15 1.11 -2.00 1.65
N VAL A 16 2.39 -1.74 1.91
CA VAL A 16 3.34 -2.79 2.31
C VAL A 16 2.91 -3.45 3.63
N PHE A 17 2.62 -2.67 4.67
CA PHE A 17 2.15 -3.20 5.94
C PHE A 17 0.79 -3.89 5.83
N THR A 18 -0.11 -3.39 4.98
CA THR A 18 -1.39 -4.05 4.69
C THR A 18 -1.17 -5.44 4.10
N ALA A 19 -0.23 -5.58 3.15
CA ALA A 19 0.12 -6.87 2.58
C ALA A 19 0.74 -7.81 3.63
N CYS A 20 1.60 -7.29 4.51
CA CYS A 20 2.17 -8.07 5.61
C CYS A 20 1.08 -8.59 6.56
N LEU A 21 0.14 -7.72 6.95
CA LEU A 21 -0.98 -8.09 7.83
C LEU A 21 -1.92 -9.07 7.16
N LEU A 22 -2.17 -8.94 5.86
CA LEU A 22 -3.01 -9.86 5.11
C LEU A 22 -2.45 -11.29 5.17
N MET A 23 -1.13 -11.44 5.06
CA MET A 23 -0.48 -12.74 5.14
C MET A 23 -0.35 -13.29 6.57
N GLY A 24 -0.12 -12.42 7.57
CA GLY A 24 0.11 -12.84 8.95
C GLY A 24 -1.16 -12.96 9.80
N SER A 25 -2.02 -11.95 9.75
CA SER A 25 -3.21 -11.78 10.61
C SER A 25 -4.53 -12.04 9.88
N GLY A 26 -4.49 -12.22 8.56
CA GLY A 26 -5.66 -12.44 7.71
C GLY A 26 -6.36 -11.16 7.26
N SER A 27 -7.45 -11.36 6.51
CA SER A 27 -8.20 -10.30 5.81
C SER A 27 -8.73 -9.20 6.75
N THR A 28 -9.33 -9.57 7.87
CA THR A 28 -9.94 -8.60 8.81
C THR A 28 -8.93 -7.60 9.37
N GLY A 29 -7.76 -8.06 9.83
CA GLY A 29 -6.74 -7.18 10.41
C GLY A 29 -6.15 -6.21 9.37
N ALA A 30 -5.92 -6.71 8.16
CA ALA A 30 -5.43 -5.89 7.05
C ALA A 30 -6.46 -4.84 6.61
N ALA A 31 -7.74 -5.21 6.53
CA ALA A 31 -8.82 -4.28 6.19
C ALA A 31 -8.96 -3.14 7.20
N VAL A 32 -8.98 -3.47 8.51
CA VAL A 32 -9.06 -2.48 9.59
C VAL A 32 -7.84 -1.56 9.57
N PHE A 33 -6.64 -2.10 9.35
CA PHE A 33 -5.43 -1.30 9.24
C PHE A 33 -5.46 -0.35 8.05
N ALA A 34 -5.79 -0.84 6.86
CA ALA A 34 -5.83 -0.04 5.63
C ALA A 34 -6.86 1.09 5.74
N PHE A 35 -8.07 0.79 6.21
CA PHE A 35 -9.11 1.79 6.46
C PHE A 35 -8.67 2.81 7.51
N GLY A 36 -8.13 2.35 8.65
CA GLY A 36 -7.68 3.21 9.72
C GLY A 36 -6.55 4.16 9.31
N GLN A 37 -5.56 3.66 8.56
CA GLN A 37 -4.48 4.49 8.03
C GLN A 37 -5.00 5.50 7.02
N GLY A 38 -5.89 5.11 6.10
CA GLY A 38 -6.48 6.05 5.16
C GLY A 38 -7.29 7.15 5.87
N LEU A 39 -8.05 6.80 6.90
CA LEU A 39 -8.80 7.77 7.71
C LEU A 39 -7.87 8.71 8.48
N LEU A 40 -6.78 8.20 9.07
CA LEU A 40 -5.76 9.02 9.72
C LEU A 40 -5.13 10.02 8.74
N ILE A 41 -4.80 9.57 7.53
CA ILE A 41 -4.28 10.44 6.47
C ILE A 41 -5.31 11.52 6.14
N ASP A 42 -6.58 11.16 5.94
CA ASP A 42 -7.64 12.13 5.68
C ASP A 42 -7.76 13.18 6.80
N ILE A 43 -7.73 12.77 8.08
CA ILE A 43 -7.81 13.72 9.21
C ILE A 43 -6.58 14.65 9.25
N LEU A 44 -5.39 14.08 9.10
CA LEU A 44 -4.13 14.81 9.31
C LEU A 44 -3.72 15.67 8.11
N SER A 45 -4.09 15.27 6.89
CA SER A 45 -3.77 16.01 5.67
C SER A 45 -4.81 17.06 5.29
N ALA A 46 -5.84 17.27 6.11
CA ALA A 46 -7.08 17.94 5.71
C ALA A 46 -7.68 17.33 4.42
N GLY A 47 -7.57 16.00 4.30
CA GLY A 47 -8.04 15.22 3.18
C GLY A 47 -9.55 15.35 2.97
N PHE A 48 -9.94 15.28 1.70
CA PHE A 48 -11.33 15.49 1.29
C PHE A 48 -12.17 14.26 1.60
N LEU A 49 -13.14 14.39 2.52
CA LEU A 49 -14.31 13.49 2.65
C LEU A 49 -14.01 11.97 2.71
N GLY A 50 -12.86 11.54 3.22
CA GLY A 50 -12.51 10.11 3.30
C GLY A 50 -11.85 9.55 2.04
N LEU A 51 -11.28 10.41 1.19
CA LEU A 51 -10.61 10.05 -0.06
C LEU A 51 -9.53 8.99 0.15
N PHE A 52 -8.63 9.19 1.11
CA PHE A 52 -7.55 8.24 1.39
C PHE A 52 -8.07 6.95 2.04
N ALA A 53 -9.07 7.04 2.92
CA ALA A 53 -9.76 5.87 3.47
C ALA A 53 -10.31 4.96 2.35
N LEU A 54 -10.98 5.55 1.35
CA LEU A 54 -11.47 4.81 0.19
C LEU A 54 -10.32 4.20 -0.62
N ILE A 55 -9.29 4.97 -0.93
CA ILE A 55 -8.13 4.52 -1.71
C ILE A 55 -7.46 3.31 -1.05
N TYR A 56 -7.21 3.36 0.26
CA TYR A 56 -6.53 2.27 0.95
C TYR A 56 -7.43 1.05 1.14
N VAL A 57 -8.75 1.21 1.27
CA VAL A 57 -9.70 0.08 1.22
C VAL A 57 -9.68 -0.59 -0.15
N VAL A 58 -9.69 0.18 -1.23
CA VAL A 58 -9.58 -0.36 -2.60
C VAL A 58 -8.24 -1.06 -2.80
N ALA A 59 -7.13 -0.47 -2.31
CA ALA A 59 -5.82 -1.09 -2.37
C ALA A 59 -5.78 -2.42 -1.59
N PHE A 60 -6.41 -2.48 -0.41
CA PHE A 60 -6.58 -3.73 0.34
C PHE A 60 -7.35 -4.78 -0.47
N LEU A 61 -8.47 -4.43 -1.10
CA LEU A 61 -9.23 -5.36 -1.95
C LEU A 61 -8.39 -5.86 -3.13
N CYS A 62 -7.58 -5.00 -3.74
CA CYS A 62 -6.63 -5.38 -4.78
C CYS A 62 -5.56 -6.35 -4.26
N LEU A 63 -5.04 -6.16 -3.05
CA LEU A 63 -4.12 -7.09 -2.41
C LEU A 63 -4.79 -8.44 -2.14
N GLU A 64 -6.00 -8.43 -1.59
CA GLU A 64 -6.75 -9.64 -1.26
C GLU A 64 -7.08 -10.46 -2.51
N LEU A 65 -7.59 -9.80 -3.56
CA LEU A 65 -7.84 -10.45 -4.85
C LEU A 65 -6.54 -10.89 -5.53
N GLY A 66 -5.52 -10.03 -5.54
CA GLY A 66 -4.22 -10.30 -6.15
C GLY A 66 -3.44 -11.42 -5.46
N SER A 67 -3.61 -11.60 -4.16
CA SER A 67 -2.98 -12.71 -3.40
C SER A 67 -3.41 -14.10 -3.86
N ARG A 68 -4.52 -14.20 -4.60
CA ARG A 68 -4.97 -15.44 -5.25
C ARG A 68 -4.16 -15.79 -6.49
N PHE A 69 -3.55 -14.78 -7.14
CA PHE A 69 -2.77 -14.93 -8.37
C PHE A 69 -1.27 -14.91 -8.09
N PHE A 70 -0.83 -14.17 -7.07
CA PHE A 70 0.58 -14.01 -6.71
C PHE A 70 0.86 -14.65 -5.34
N ASP A 71 1.88 -15.50 -5.27
CA ASP A 71 2.27 -16.14 -4.01
C ASP A 71 2.99 -15.16 -3.08
N LEU A 72 2.25 -14.62 -2.10
CA LEU A 72 2.76 -13.77 -1.03
C LEU A 72 3.81 -14.46 -0.14
N ARG A 73 3.97 -15.78 -0.19
CA ARG A 73 5.06 -16.48 0.52
C ARG A 73 6.40 -16.37 -0.17
N SER A 74 6.39 -16.09 -1.47
CA SER A 74 7.59 -15.88 -2.27
C SER A 74 7.97 -14.40 -2.30
N ALA A 75 9.27 -14.11 -2.26
CA ALA A 75 9.76 -12.73 -2.38
C ALA A 75 9.37 -12.09 -3.73
N GLN A 76 9.30 -12.91 -4.80
CA GLN A 76 8.88 -12.46 -6.13
C GLN A 76 7.39 -12.07 -6.15
N GLY A 77 6.52 -12.86 -5.52
CA GLY A 77 5.09 -12.56 -5.44
C GLY A 77 4.81 -11.34 -4.57
N GLN A 78 5.53 -11.17 -3.45
CA GLN A 78 5.48 -9.96 -2.62
C GLN A 78 5.87 -8.71 -3.43
N PHE A 79 7.00 -8.77 -4.13
CA PHE A 79 7.47 -7.67 -4.97
C PHE A 79 6.46 -7.31 -6.06
N LEU A 80 6.00 -8.30 -6.84
CA LEU A 80 5.10 -8.08 -7.96
C LEU A 80 3.73 -7.55 -7.51
N LEU A 81 3.14 -8.17 -6.49
CA LEU A 81 1.81 -7.79 -6.04
C LEU A 81 1.80 -6.40 -5.41
N VAL A 82 2.78 -6.10 -4.53
CA VAL A 82 2.86 -4.77 -3.90
C VAL A 82 3.13 -3.71 -4.95
N SER A 83 4.07 -3.92 -5.88
CA SER A 83 4.34 -2.97 -6.97
C SER A 83 3.06 -2.70 -7.78
N LEU A 84 2.34 -3.76 -8.15
CA LEU A 84 1.11 -3.65 -8.94
C LEU A 84 0.04 -2.84 -8.19
N VAL A 85 -0.20 -3.14 -6.91
CA VAL A 85 -1.23 -2.44 -6.14
C VAL A 85 -0.86 -0.97 -5.91
N VAL A 86 0.41 -0.66 -5.62
CA VAL A 86 0.85 0.74 -5.48
C VAL A 86 0.66 1.50 -6.80
N PHE A 87 0.98 0.87 -7.92
CA PHE A 87 0.78 1.47 -9.24
C PHE A 87 -0.71 1.73 -9.52
N LEU A 88 -1.58 0.75 -9.26
CA LEU A 88 -3.03 0.89 -9.41
C LEU A 88 -3.60 1.96 -8.48
N LYS A 89 -3.09 2.07 -7.24
CA LYS A 89 -3.46 3.12 -6.28
C LYS A 89 -3.21 4.52 -6.86
N GLN A 90 -2.04 4.74 -7.48
CA GLN A 90 -1.70 6.05 -8.06
C GLN A 90 -2.64 6.40 -9.23
N ILE A 91 -2.92 5.44 -10.12
CA ILE A 91 -3.88 5.63 -11.20
C ILE A 91 -5.27 5.96 -10.65
N PHE A 92 -5.72 5.20 -9.64
CA PHE A 92 -7.02 5.39 -9.03
C PHE A 92 -7.14 6.76 -8.33
N LEU A 93 -6.09 7.19 -7.63
CA LEU A 93 -6.03 8.52 -7.02
C LEU A 93 -6.15 9.63 -8.06
N VAL A 94 -5.36 9.58 -9.15
CA VAL A 94 -5.45 10.60 -10.20
C VAL A 94 -6.83 10.61 -10.85
N GLY A 95 -7.38 9.44 -11.19
CA GLY A 95 -8.71 9.33 -11.77
C GLY A 95 -9.78 9.92 -10.84
N LEU A 96 -9.66 9.73 -9.53
CA LEU A 96 -10.59 10.27 -8.55
C LEU A 96 -10.46 11.79 -8.40
N LEU A 97 -9.23 12.32 -8.41
CA LEU A 97 -8.99 13.77 -8.39
C LEU A 97 -9.52 14.47 -9.66
N ASP A 98 -9.38 13.84 -10.82
CA ASP A 98 -9.93 14.34 -12.08
C ASP A 98 -11.47 14.43 -12.05
N VAL A 99 -12.13 13.38 -11.52
CA VAL A 99 -13.60 13.37 -11.31
C VAL A 99 -14.05 14.48 -10.36
N PHE A 100 -13.24 14.82 -9.34
CA PHE A 100 -13.52 15.94 -8.43
C PHE A 100 -13.10 17.31 -9.00
N ALA A 101 -12.88 17.42 -10.31
CA ALA A 101 -12.57 18.66 -11.02
C ALA A 101 -11.28 19.36 -10.56
N PHE A 102 -10.29 18.61 -10.06
CA PHE A 102 -8.96 19.15 -9.75
C PHE A 102 -8.05 19.33 -10.97
N GLU A 103 -8.57 19.14 -12.20
CA GLU A 103 -7.85 19.31 -13.48
C GLU A 103 -6.47 18.62 -13.52
N VAL A 104 -6.42 17.33 -13.19
CA VAL A 104 -5.15 16.58 -13.16
C VAL A 104 -4.95 15.86 -14.49
N LEU A 105 -4.14 16.44 -15.38
CA LEU A 105 -3.76 15.76 -16.63
C LEU A 105 -2.72 14.66 -16.37
N LEU A 106 -3.03 13.44 -16.81
CA LEU A 106 -2.06 12.35 -16.90
C LEU A 106 -0.99 12.69 -17.95
N SER A 107 0.23 12.94 -17.47
CA SER A 107 1.42 13.14 -18.30
C SER A 107 2.30 11.89 -18.29
N ALA A 108 3.07 11.66 -19.36
CA ALA A 108 4.05 10.58 -19.43
C ALA A 108 5.09 10.65 -18.28
N SER A 109 5.41 11.85 -17.78
CA SER A 109 6.29 12.02 -16.63
C SER A 109 5.69 11.50 -15.32
N LEU A 110 4.36 11.61 -15.14
CA LEU A 110 3.66 11.09 -13.96
C LEU A 110 3.69 9.57 -13.92
N PHE A 111 3.51 8.92 -15.07
CA PHE A 111 3.62 7.47 -15.17
C PHE A 111 5.00 6.94 -14.76
N LEU A 112 6.09 7.67 -15.08
CA LEU A 112 7.44 7.31 -14.63
C LEU A 112 7.56 7.40 -13.11
N TRP A 113 7.03 8.46 -12.48
CA TRP A 113 7.03 8.59 -11.03
C TRP A 113 6.17 7.52 -10.34
N PHE A 114 5.04 7.14 -10.94
CA PHE A 114 4.20 6.05 -10.43
C PHE A 114 4.93 4.71 -10.49
N GLY A 115 5.60 4.45 -11.62
CA GLY A 115 6.44 3.26 -11.78
C GLY A 115 7.57 3.23 -10.75
N ALA A 116 8.27 4.34 -10.54
CA ALA A 116 9.33 4.42 -9.54
C ALA A 116 8.81 4.17 -8.11
N SER A 117 7.72 4.83 -7.71
CA SER A 117 7.06 4.63 -6.42
C SER A 117 6.63 3.17 -6.20
N ALA A 118 6.02 2.57 -7.23
CA ALA A 118 5.60 1.18 -7.22
C ALA A 118 6.78 0.21 -7.03
N LEU A 119 7.83 0.37 -7.84
CA LEU A 119 9.02 -0.50 -7.79
C LEU A 119 9.73 -0.38 -6.45
N SER A 120 9.89 0.83 -5.92
CA SER A 120 10.54 1.04 -4.62
C SER A 120 9.74 0.44 -3.47
N SER A 121 8.41 0.61 -3.48
CA SER A 121 7.52 0.01 -2.48
C SER A 121 7.53 -1.52 -2.56
N GLY A 122 7.48 -2.06 -3.78
CA GLY A 122 7.59 -3.50 -4.01
C GLY A 122 8.94 -4.07 -3.59
N LEU A 123 10.05 -3.35 -3.78
CA LEU A 123 11.39 -3.79 -3.38
C LEU A 123 11.53 -3.84 -1.85
N ILE A 124 10.88 -2.92 -1.14
CA ILE A 124 10.86 -2.87 0.31
C ILE A 124 9.99 -3.98 0.91
N ALA A 125 8.96 -4.44 0.19
CA ALA A 125 8.04 -5.45 0.71
C ALA A 125 8.75 -6.74 1.19
N PRO A 126 9.59 -7.43 0.39
CA PRO A 126 10.29 -8.63 0.85
C PRO A 126 11.15 -8.40 2.10
N VAL A 127 11.78 -7.23 2.20
CA VAL A 127 12.60 -6.86 3.36
C VAL A 127 11.73 -6.76 4.62
N LEU A 128 10.60 -6.04 4.54
CA LEU A 128 9.68 -5.88 5.67
C LEU A 128 8.98 -7.20 6.05
N PHE A 129 8.58 -8.02 5.07
CA PHE A 129 8.06 -9.37 5.33
C PHE A 129 9.07 -10.23 6.08
N GLY A 130 10.35 -10.19 5.68
CA GLY A 130 11.43 -10.92 6.35
C GLY A 130 11.65 -10.48 7.81
N ILE A 131 11.66 -9.16 8.05
CA ILE A 131 11.81 -8.60 9.40
C ILE A 131 10.63 -9.01 10.30
N LEU A 132 9.39 -8.85 9.84
CA LEU A 132 8.20 -9.20 10.60
C LEU A 132 8.14 -10.70 10.92
N LYS A 133 8.46 -11.55 9.94
CA LYS A 133 8.54 -13.00 10.16
C LYS A 133 9.57 -13.35 11.22
N THR A 134 10.75 -12.71 11.20
CA THR A 134 11.80 -12.94 12.19
C THR A 134 11.36 -12.51 13.60
N LEU A 135 10.69 -11.36 13.72
CA LEU A 135 10.14 -10.87 14.98
C LEU A 135 9.07 -11.82 15.54
N GLN A 136 8.14 -12.28 14.70
CA GLN A 136 7.10 -13.24 15.09
C GLN A 136 7.70 -14.55 15.59
N LEU A 137 8.74 -15.06 14.93
CA LEU A 137 9.45 -16.27 15.36
C LEU A 137 10.15 -16.08 16.72
N ARG A 138 10.75 -14.92 16.98
CA ARG A 138 11.39 -14.61 18.26
C ARG A 138 10.37 -14.55 19.41
N ILE A 139 9.28 -13.81 19.22
CA ILE A 139 8.22 -13.67 20.22
C ILE A 139 7.60 -15.05 20.55
N ALA A 140 7.38 -15.89 19.53
CA ALA A 140 6.86 -17.23 19.72
C ALA A 140 7.86 -18.18 20.44
N GLY A 141 9.16 -17.98 20.23
CA GLY A 141 10.22 -18.72 20.92
C GLY A 141 10.30 -18.38 22.41
N GLU A 142 10.29 -17.10 22.76
CA GLU A 142 10.34 -16.61 24.15
C GLU A 142 9.11 -17.05 24.97
N THR A 143 7.94 -17.16 24.32
CA THR A 143 6.70 -17.64 24.96
C THR A 143 6.78 -19.14 25.32
N LYS A 144 7.66 -19.92 24.67
CA LYS A 144 7.85 -21.36 24.97
C LYS A 144 8.90 -21.64 26.03
N GLU A 145 9.85 -20.74 26.28
CA GLU A 145 10.84 -20.89 27.36
C GLU A 145 10.30 -20.44 28.74
N THR A 146 9.18 -19.72 28.76
CA THR A 146 8.57 -19.16 29.98
C THR A 146 7.36 -19.94 30.50
N ALA A 147 7.00 -21.04 29.84
CA ALA A 147 5.91 -21.95 30.21
C ALA A 147 6.45 -23.33 30.61
#